data_AF-A0A5P9PU51-F1
#
_entry.id   AF-A0A5P9PU51-F1
#
_cell.length_a   1.000
_cell.length_b   1.000
_cell.length_c   1.000
_cell.angle_alpha   90.00
_cell.angle_beta   90.00
_cell.angle_gamma   90.00
#
_symmetry.space_group_name_H-M   'P 1'
#
loop_
_entity.id
_entity.type
_entity.pdbx_description
1 polymer ?
#
loop_
_entity_poly.entity_id
_entity_poly.type
_entity_poly.pdbx_seq_one_letter_code
_entity_poly.pdbx_strand_id
1 'polypeptide(L)' 'MRAMENAESPAEPGTTRSQSTSTRTPPTAPCTVVWSLGRPYVLENNARWVGTDRRGRPQVLTRAELQRRGWSYRRAG' A
#
# COMPACT_ATOMS: atom_id res chain seq x y z
N MET A 1 36.15 32.33 42.28
CA MET A 1 35.85 30.89 42.21
C MET A 1 34.34 30.74 42.12
N ARG A 2 33.83 29.89 41.21
CA ARG A 2 32.42 29.88 40.77
C ARG A 2 31.70 28.63 41.34
N ALA A 3 30.50 28.88 41.86
CA ALA A 3 29.34 27.99 42.06
C ALA A 3 29.50 26.62 42.78
N MET A 4 28.82 26.50 43.92
CA MET A 4 28.03 25.31 44.24
C MET A 4 26.63 25.51 43.65
N GLU A 5 26.07 24.50 42.97
CA GLU A 5 24.68 24.07 43.19
C GLU A 5 24.45 22.72 42.47
N ASN A 6 23.95 21.74 43.21
CA ASN A 6 23.46 20.45 42.74
C ASN A 6 21.94 20.58 42.56
N ALA A 7 21.37 20.15 41.44
CA ALA A 7 19.95 19.78 41.37
C ALA A 7 19.68 18.90 40.15
N GLU A 8 19.19 17.70 40.42
CA GLU A 8 18.81 16.67 39.47
C GLU A 8 17.35 16.86 39.00
N SER A 9 17.12 16.64 37.70
CA SER A 9 15.85 16.30 37.02
C SER A 9 14.78 17.40 36.86
N PRO A 10 14.06 17.46 35.69
CA PRO A 10 13.21 16.35 35.24
C PRO A 10 13.28 16.01 33.75
N ALA A 11 12.81 14.78 33.49
CA ALA A 11 12.58 14.18 32.18
C ALA A 11 12.00 15.18 31.17
N GLU A 12 12.70 15.32 30.04
CA GLU A 12 12.22 16.01 28.85
C GLU A 12 10.84 15.43 28.46
N PRO A 13 9.82 16.27 28.25
CA PRO A 13 8.51 15.81 27.82
C PRO A 13 8.68 15.08 26.49
N GLY A 14 8.18 13.84 26.46
CA GLY A 14 8.12 13.03 25.26
C GLY A 14 7.64 13.90 24.11
N THR A 15 8.44 13.94 23.04
CA THR A 15 7.98 14.41 21.75
C THR A 15 6.82 13.50 21.37
N THR A 16 5.61 13.94 21.75
CA THR A 16 4.36 13.44 21.25
C THR A 16 4.46 13.59 19.75
N ARG A 17 4.85 12.49 19.09
CA ARG A 17 4.74 12.37 17.64
C ARG A 17 3.27 12.61 17.36
N SER A 18 2.94 13.82 16.93
CA SER A 18 1.64 14.18 16.39
C SER A 18 1.38 13.21 15.24
N GLN A 19 0.76 12.09 15.56
CA GLN A 19 0.11 11.23 14.60
C GLN A 19 -1.08 12.06 14.14
N SER A 20 -0.84 12.89 13.14
CA SER A 20 -1.88 13.43 12.31
C SER A 20 -2.61 12.24 11.71
N THR A 21 -3.65 11.80 12.41
CA THR A 21 -4.74 11.01 11.86
C THR A 21 -5.49 11.94 10.90
N SER A 22 -4.83 12.37 9.83
CA SER A 22 -5.57 12.67 8.61
C SER A 22 -6.25 11.36 8.28
N THR A 23 -7.56 11.34 8.38
CA THR A 23 -8.40 10.33 7.75
C THR A 23 -7.94 10.24 6.31
N ARG A 24 -7.04 9.28 6.04
CA ARG A 24 -6.45 9.01 4.73
C ARG A 24 -7.57 8.46 3.87
N THR A 25 -8.40 9.35 3.34
CA THR A 25 -9.34 9.02 2.28
C THR A 25 -8.55 8.23 1.25
N PRO A 26 -9.01 7.01 0.87
CA PRO A 26 -8.27 6.21 -0.08
C PRO A 26 -8.06 7.01 -1.37
N PRO A 27 -6.88 6.91 -2.00
CA PRO A 27 -6.65 7.58 -3.27
C PRO A 27 -7.75 7.17 -4.27
N THR A 28 -8.45 8.15 -4.81
CA THR A 28 -9.52 7.97 -5.80
C THR A 28 -9.01 7.98 -7.24
N ALA A 29 -7.68 7.97 -7.42
CA ALA A 29 -7.07 7.92 -8.74
C ALA A 29 -7.61 6.69 -9.51
N PRO A 30 -7.97 6.85 -10.80
CA PRO A 30 -8.49 5.74 -11.58
C PRO A 30 -7.41 4.67 -11.74
N CYS A 31 -7.71 3.45 -11.30
CA CYS A 31 -6.87 2.28 -11.54
C CYS A 31 -7.54 1.39 -12.59
N THR A 32 -6.78 0.92 -13.58
CA THR A 32 -7.30 -0.07 -14.53
C THR A 32 -7.37 -1.42 -13.85
N VAL A 33 -8.56 -2.03 -13.87
CA VAL A 33 -8.79 -3.38 -13.35
C VAL A 33 -9.22 -4.30 -14.50
N VAL A 34 -8.66 -5.50 -14.52
CA VAL A 34 -9.00 -6.58 -15.45
C VAL A 34 -9.21 -7.88 -14.69
N TRP A 35 -9.89 -8.81 -15.32
CA TRP A 35 -10.21 -10.12 -14.77
C TRP A 35 -9.47 -11.19 -15.55
N SER A 36 -8.76 -12.08 -14.86
CA SER A 36 -8.14 -13.26 -15.46
C SER A 36 -8.42 -14.47 -14.57
N LEU A 37 -8.91 -15.56 -15.16
CA LEU A 37 -9.29 -16.79 -14.46
C LEU A 37 -10.24 -16.54 -13.27
N GLY A 38 -11.18 -15.60 -13.43
CA GLY A 38 -12.16 -15.24 -12.40
C GLY A 38 -11.64 -14.35 -11.27
N ARG A 39 -10.43 -13.79 -11.41
CA ARG A 39 -9.77 -12.98 -10.36
C ARG A 39 -9.39 -11.59 -10.86
N PRO A 40 -9.49 -10.57 -10.00
CA PRO A 40 -9.12 -9.20 -10.35
C PRO A 40 -7.60 -9.01 -10.35
N TYR A 41 -7.12 -8.22 -11.30
CA TYR A 41 -5.76 -7.72 -11.39
C TYR A 41 -5.81 -6.21 -11.64
N VAL A 42 -5.01 -5.45 -10.90
CA VAL A 42 -4.91 -3.99 -10.99
C VAL A 42 -3.61 -3.62 -11.69
N LEU A 43 -3.67 -2.64 -12.60
CA LEU A 43 -2.47 -2.09 -13.22
C LEU A 43 -1.77 -1.12 -12.27
N GLU A 44 -0.53 -1.41 -11.91
CA GLU A 44 0.37 -0.51 -11.19
C GLU A 44 1.49 0.01 -12.09
N ASN A 45 1.87 1.28 -11.89
CA ASN A 45 3.00 1.95 -12.55
C ASN A 45 3.04 1.76 -14.08
N ASN A 46 1.87 1.58 -14.71
CA ASN A 46 1.70 1.28 -16.14
C ASN A 46 2.48 0.05 -16.67
N ALA A 47 2.97 -0.83 -15.79
CA ALA A 47 3.89 -1.90 -16.18
C ALA A 47 3.58 -3.27 -15.57
N ARG A 48 2.92 -3.31 -14.41
CA ARG A 48 2.71 -4.55 -13.64
C ARG A 48 1.25 -4.75 -13.29
N TRP A 49 0.78 -5.99 -13.38
CA TRP A 49 -0.57 -6.38 -12.99
C TRP A 49 -0.51 -7.10 -11.65
N VAL A 50 -1.10 -6.51 -10.62
CA VAL A 50 -1.08 -7.02 -9.24
C VAL A 50 -2.44 -7.62 -8.91
N GLY A 51 -2.45 -8.86 -8.42
CA GLY A 51 -3.66 -9.58 -8.06
C GLY A 51 -3.36 -10.74 -7.12
N THR A 52 -4.22 -11.76 -7.13
CA THR A 52 -4.04 -12.98 -6.34
C THR A 52 -4.13 -14.23 -7.18
N ASP A 53 -3.37 -15.26 -6.80
CA ASP A 53 -3.48 -16.60 -7.38
C ASP A 53 -4.74 -17.34 -6.88
N ARG A 54 -4.90 -18.60 -7.31
CA ARG A 54 -6.04 -19.44 -6.89
C ARG A 54 -6.14 -19.71 -5.40
N ARG A 55 -5.03 -19.62 -4.67
CA ARG A 55 -4.93 -19.84 -3.22
C ARG A 55 -5.03 -18.53 -2.43
N GLY A 56 -5.24 -17.40 -3.13
CA GLY A 56 -5.31 -16.08 -2.50
C GLY A 56 -3.94 -15.46 -2.20
N ARG A 57 -2.84 -16.04 -2.70
CA ARG A 57 -1.51 -15.47 -2.49
C ARG A 57 -1.30 -14.28 -3.42
N PRO A 58 -0.62 -13.21 -2.97
CA PRO A 58 -0.24 -12.11 -3.84
C PRO A 58 0.53 -12.60 -5.07
N GLN A 59 0.19 -12.08 -6.24
CA GLN A 59 0.87 -12.39 -7.49
C GLN A 59 1.03 -11.12 -8.33
N VAL A 60 2.20 -10.99 -8.95
CA VAL A 60 2.49 -9.95 -9.94
C VAL A 60 2.67 -10.63 -11.30
N LEU A 61 2.00 -10.07 -12.32
CA LEU A 61 2.13 -10.51 -13.70
C LEU A 61 2.65 -9.37 -14.57
N THR A 62 3.46 -9.74 -15.54
CA THR A 62 3.78 -8.91 -16.70
C THR A 62 2.56 -8.82 -17.62
N ARG A 63 2.56 -7.82 -18.52
CA ARG A 63 1.55 -7.71 -19.58
C ARG A 63 1.47 -8.97 -20.43
N ALA A 64 2.61 -9.57 -20.77
CA ALA A 64 2.68 -10.76 -21.62
C ALA A 64 2.10 -12.00 -20.91
N GLU A 65 2.34 -12.18 -19.62
CA GLU A 65 1.74 -13.28 -18.85
C GLU A 65 0.22 -13.13 -18.75
N LEU A 66 -0.26 -11.91 -18.51
CA LEU A 66 -1.69 -11.65 -18.45
C LEU A 66 -2.36 -11.92 -19.81
N GLN A 67 -1.74 -11.50 -20.93
CA GLN A 67 -2.22 -11.81 -22.28
C GLN A 67 -2.29 -13.31 -22.53
N ARG A 68 -1.25 -14.08 -22.16
CA ARG A 68 -1.24 -15.55 -22.32
C ARG A 68 -2.34 -16.25 -21.52
N ARG A 69 -2.69 -15.72 -20.33
CA ARG A 69 -3.75 -16.30 -19.49
C ARG A 69 -5.16 -15.98 -19.98
N GLY A 70 -5.30 -15.00 -20.87
CA GLY A 70 -6.58 -14.40 -21.22
C GLY A 70 -7.09 -13.50 -20.10
N TRP A 71 -7.71 -12.38 -20.48
CA TRP A 71 -8.28 -11.42 -19.55
C TRP A 71 -9.47 -10.68 -20.16
N SER A 72 -10.29 -10.06 -19.30
CA SER A 72 -11.46 -9.27 -19.68
C SER A 72 -11.62 -8.04 -18.79
N TYR A 73 -12.22 -6.97 -19.29
CA TYR A 73 -12.57 -5.80 -18.46
C TYR A 73 -13.75 -6.08 -17.52
N ARG A 74 -14.54 -7.12 -17.81
CA ARG A 74 -15.69 -7.53 -17.00
C ARG A 74 -15.37 -8.82 -16.27
N ARG A 75 -15.96 -8.98 -15.09
CA ARG A 75 -16.03 -10.28 -14.42
C ARG A 75 -16.92 -11.20 -15.27
N ALA A 76 -16.48 -12.42 -15.55
CA ALA A 76 -17.38 -13.44 -16.06
C ALA A 76 -18.41 -13.75 -14.96
N GLY A 77 -19.70 -13.64 -15.30
CA GLY A 77 -20.83 -13.91 -14.39
C GLY A 77 -20.95 -15.38 -14.03
#